data_AF-A0A800N8F7-F1
#
_entry.id   AF-A0A800N8F7-F1
#
_cell.length_a   1.000
_cell.length_b   1.000
_cell.length_c   1.000
_cell.angle_alpha   90.00
_cell.angle_beta   90.00
_cell.angle_gamma   90.00
#
_symmetry.space_group_name_H-M   'P 1'
#
loop_
_entity.id
_entity.type
_entity.pdbx_description
1 polymer ?
#
loop_
_entity_poly.entity_id
_entity_poly.type
_entity_poly.pdbx_seq_one_letter_code
_entity_poly.pdbx_strand_id
1 'polypeptide(L)' 'MCVKELLRDIEDCRTRMIQLAASGSFTDHMVVDTSIKLDELLNKYYTLTAKK' A
#
# COMPACT_ATOMS: atom_id res chain seq x y z
N MET A 1 4.47 4.20 15.49
CA MET A 1 4.04 3.11 14.60
C MET A 1 5.02 1.97 14.72
N CYS A 2 4.56 0.80 15.16
CA CYS A 2 5.36 -0.41 15.14
C CYS A 2 5.39 -1.00 13.72
N VAL A 3 6.49 -1.66 13.36
CA VAL A 3 6.68 -2.30 12.04
C VAL A 3 5.53 -3.27 11.69
N LYS A 4 4.96 -3.94 12.70
CA LYS A 4 3.81 -4.84 12.54
C LYS A 4 2.52 -4.13 12.12
N GLU A 5 2.26 -2.92 12.62
CA GLU A 5 1.09 -2.14 12.21
C GLU A 5 1.25 -1.67 10.77
N LEU A 6 2.46 -1.22 10.41
CA LEU A 6 2.79 -0.78 9.07
C LEU A 6 2.64 -1.90 8.03
N LEU A 7 3.06 -3.13 8.35
CA LEU A 7 2.86 -4.30 7.50
C LEU A 7 1.37 -4.63 7.30
N ARG A 8 0.56 -4.43 8.35
CA ARG A 8 -0.88 -4.66 8.28
C ARG A 8 -1.54 -3.66 7.34
N ASP A 9 -1.16 -2.38 7.44
CA ASP A 9 -1.65 -1.33 6.55
C ASP A 9 -1.23 -1.56 5.08
N ILE A 10 -0.01 -2.06 4.85
CA ILE A 10 0.49 -2.43 3.52
C ILE A 10 -0.38 -3.54 2.92
N GLU A 11 -0.66 -4.60 3.67
CA GLU A 11 -1.44 -5.74 3.15
C GLU A 11 -2.92 -5.39 2.93
N ASP A 12 -3.51 -4.57 3.79
CA ASP A 12 -4.87 -4.04 3.60
C ASP A 12 -4.96 -3.16 2.34
N CYS A 13 -3.96 -2.29 2.15
CA CYS A 13 -3.88 -1.42 0.98
C CYS A 13 -3.69 -2.24 -0.30
N ARG A 14 -2.86 -3.27 -0.27
CA ARG A 14 -2.66 -4.23 -1.36
C ARG A 14 -3.91 -5.02 -1.69
N THR A 15 -4.65 -5.48 -0.67
CA THR A 15 -5.92 -6.21 -0.85
C THR A 15 -6.98 -5.33 -1.50
N ARG A 16 -7.11 -4.06 -1.07
CA ARG A 16 -7.99 -3.09 -1.74
C ARG A 16 -7.59 -2.86 -3.18
N MET A 17 -6.30 -2.74 -3.46
CA MET A 17 -5.82 -2.54 -4.83
C MET A 17 -6.16 -3.74 -5.73
N ILE A 18 -6.02 -4.96 -5.21
CA ILE A 18 -6.41 -6.20 -5.91
C ILE A 18 -7.92 -6.25 -6.14
N GLN A 19 -8.74 -5.88 -5.16
CA GLN A 19 -10.19 -5.84 -5.30
C GLN A 19 -10.63 -4.80 -6.33
N LEU A 20 -10.06 -3.59 -6.27
CA LEU A 20 -10.34 -2.52 -7.23
C LEU A 20 -9.92 -2.91 -8.64
N ALA A 21 -8.74 -3.52 -8.79
CA ALA A 21 -8.25 -4.06 -10.07
C ALA A 21 -9.09 -5.24 -10.60
N ALA A 22 -9.67 -6.04 -9.71
CA ALA A 22 -10.57 -7.13 -10.11
C ALA A 22 -11.95 -6.61 -10.52
N SER A 23 -12.41 -5.49 -9.96
CA SER A 23 -13.72 -4.90 -10.22
C SER A 23 -13.73 -3.79 -11.28
N GLY A 24 -12.58 -3.22 -11.64
CA GLY A 24 -12.49 -2.01 -12.45
C GLY A 24 -11.21 -1.92 -13.30
N SER A 25 -11.18 -0.96 -14.22
CA SER A 25 -10.01 -0.70 -15.06
C SER A 25 -8.86 -0.15 -14.22
N PHE A 26 -7.62 -0.59 -14.48
CA PHE A 26 -6.41 -0.14 -13.76
C PHE A 26 -6.13 1.38 -13.86
N THR A 27 -6.89 2.09 -14.68
CA THR A 27 -6.89 3.55 -14.85
C THR A 27 -7.87 4.28 -13.94
N ASP A 28 -8.63 3.56 -13.12
CA ASP A 28 -9.54 4.17 -12.15
C ASP A 28 -8.72 4.98 -11.13
N HIS A 29 -9.13 6.23 -10.90
CA HIS A 29 -8.43 7.17 -10.02
C HIS A 29 -8.22 6.56 -8.63
N MET A 30 -9.16 5.72 -8.20
CA MET A 30 -9.09 4.96 -6.95
C MET A 30 -7.93 3.97 -6.89
N VAL A 31 -7.59 3.31 -8.00
CA VAL A 31 -6.44 2.39 -8.09
C VAL A 31 -5.14 3.19 -8.02
N VAL A 32 -5.08 4.33 -8.70
CA VAL A 32 -3.90 5.21 -8.70
C VAL A 32 -3.65 5.80 -7.30
N ASP A 33 -4.69 6.34 -6.65
CA ASP A 33 -4.59 6.87 -5.29
C ASP A 33 -4.20 5.77 -4.28
N THR A 34 -4.74 4.56 -4.44
CA THR A 34 -4.38 3.42 -3.58
C THR A 34 -2.93 2.99 -3.81
N SER A 35 -2.45 3.02 -5.06
CA SER A 35 -1.06 2.70 -5.41
C SER A 35 -0.07 3.69 -4.81
N ILE A 36 -0.36 5.01 -4.91
CA ILE A 36 0.47 6.06 -4.29
C ILE A 36 0.58 5.83 -2.78
N LYS A 37 -0.54 5.51 -2.13
CA LYS A 37 -0.59 5.27 -0.68
C LYS A 37 0.18 4.03 -0.27
N LEU A 38 0.12 2.97 -1.08
CA LEU A 38 0.91 1.75 -0.87
C LEU A 38 2.41 2.04 -0.98
N ASP A 39 2.82 2.84 -1.97
CA ASP A 39 4.21 3.22 -2.20
C ASP A 39 4.77 4.05 -1.03
N GLU A 40 3.99 5.00 -0.49
CA GLU A 40 4.35 5.76 0.71
C GLU A 40 4.54 4.87 1.95
N LEU A 41 3.66 3.88 2.14
CA LEU A 41 3.74 2.93 3.25
C LEU A 41 4.98 2.02 3.12
N LEU A 42 5.25 1.52 1.91
CA LEU A 42 6.44 0.74 1.61
C LEU A 42 7.72 1.56 1.82
N ASN A 43 7.76 2.81 1.35
CA ASN A 43 8.90 3.70 1.57
C ASN A 43 9.14 4.00 3.04
N LYS A 44 8.08 4.18 3.84
CA LYS A 44 8.19 4.27 5.31
C LYS A 44 8.73 2.98 5.91
N TYR A 45 8.26 1.83 5.44
CA TYR A 45 8.73 0.53 5.92
C TYR A 45 10.22 0.34 5.61
N TYR A 46 10.63 0.60 4.38
CA TYR A 46 12.04 0.57 3.96
C TYR A 46 12.88 1.55 4.79
N THR A 47 12.42 2.77 5.02
CA THR A 47 13.15 3.75 5.84
C THR A 47 13.32 3.27 7.29
N LEU A 48 12.30 2.64 7.86
CA LEU A 48 12.33 2.11 9.23
C LEU A 48 13.17 0.84 9.36
N THR A 49 13.22 0.01 8.32
CA THR A 49 13.94 -1.27 8.32
C THR A 49 15.38 -1.17 7.81
N ALA A 50 15.67 -0.26 6.87
CA ALA A 50 17.01 0.02 6.34
C ALA A 50 17.88 0.85 7.30
N LYS A 51 17.29 1.44 8.35
CA LYS A 51 18.01 2.13 9.44
C LYS A 51 18.50 1.19 10.56
N LYS A 52 18.48 -0.13 10.33
CA LYS A 52 18.88 -1.15 11.29
C LYS A 52 20.15 -1.86 10.82
#